data_AF-A0A8C0SPT7-F1
#
_entry.id   AF-A0A8C0SPT7-F1
#
_cell.length_a   1.000
_cell.length_b   1.000
_cell.length_c   1.000
_cell.angle_alpha   90.00
_cell.angle_beta   90.00
_cell.angle_gamma   90.00
#
_symmetry.space_group_name_H-M   'P 1'
#
loop_
_entity.id
_entity.type
_entity.pdbx_description
1 polymer ?
#
loop_
_entity_poly.entity_id
_entity_poly.type
_entity_poly.pdbx_seq_one_letter_code
_entity_poly.pdbx_strand_id
1 'polypeptide(L)'
;MGDDAAFHYVAMDFGGHGLSSHYYLGVPYCQENFVNEIGRVVAGGIIGGMFSCIFPEMVDKLILLDTLPFTMDPKGMENMLTYRRGAIEHMLQAEAFQKPRQVVKPEEMLQRFLKNNNHLNEECGRLLLQRGTTQVATGLMMNRDRRVGLLEYSIPFLTRLLVHSIKQLQAQVLLIKASQGYFNMERGITDKSVMLLVLDTLRSVLKEQFQYMEVPGNHYVHLNQPQNVADIISAFLQSKERLPHL
;
A
#
# COMPACT_ATOMS: atom_id res chain seq x y z
N MET A 1 -4.99 -16.39 -33.75
CA MET A 1 -5.98 -16.31 -32.65
C MET A 1 -5.19 -16.42 -31.38
N GLY A 2 -4.89 -15.29 -30.74
CA GLY A 2 -4.11 -15.28 -29.50
C GLY A 2 -5.00 -15.68 -28.35
N ASP A 3 -4.50 -16.55 -27.48
CA ASP A 3 -5.09 -16.75 -26.16
C ASP A 3 -5.07 -15.40 -25.44
N ASP A 4 -6.21 -14.74 -25.32
CA ASP A 4 -6.39 -13.67 -24.35
C ASP A 4 -6.26 -14.33 -22.98
N ALA A 5 -5.11 -14.16 -22.33
CA ALA A 5 -4.90 -14.65 -20.98
C ALA A 5 -5.96 -14.00 -20.07
N ALA A 6 -6.94 -14.80 -19.63
CA ALA A 6 -7.97 -14.34 -18.73
C ALA A 6 -7.39 -14.17 -17.32
N PHE A 7 -7.27 -12.93 -16.85
CA PHE A 7 -6.82 -12.64 -15.49
C PHE A 7 -7.99 -12.77 -14.51
N HIS A 8 -7.75 -13.45 -13.39
CA HIS A 8 -8.66 -13.48 -12.25
C HIS A 8 -8.16 -12.48 -11.19
N TYR A 9 -8.89 -11.38 -11.01
CA TYR A 9 -8.53 -10.33 -10.05
C TYR A 9 -9.19 -10.56 -8.70
N VAL A 10 -8.39 -10.56 -7.64
CA VAL A 10 -8.85 -10.62 -6.25
C VAL A 10 -8.50 -9.29 -5.56
N ALA A 11 -9.52 -8.48 -5.26
CA ALA A 11 -9.38 -7.26 -4.48
C ALA A 11 -9.81 -7.53 -3.04
N MET A 12 -8.85 -7.65 -2.13
CA MET A 12 -9.10 -7.95 -0.72
C MET A 12 -9.15 -6.69 0.16
N ASP A 13 -9.96 -6.74 1.22
CA ASP A 13 -9.86 -5.77 2.31
C ASP A 13 -8.92 -6.33 3.38
N PHE A 14 -7.90 -5.56 3.78
CA PHE A 14 -7.07 -5.92 4.93
C PHE A 14 -7.85 -5.87 6.25
N GLY A 15 -7.37 -6.59 7.26
CA GLY A 15 -7.88 -6.47 8.63
C GLY A 15 -8.07 -5.01 9.04
N GLY A 16 -9.21 -4.70 9.65
CA GLY A 16 -9.55 -3.33 10.03
C GLY A 16 -9.90 -2.38 8.88
N HIS A 17 -10.04 -2.86 7.64
CA HIS A 17 -10.47 -2.08 6.48
C HIS A 17 -11.71 -2.68 5.81
N GLY A 18 -12.42 -1.87 5.01
CA GLY A 18 -13.54 -2.31 4.18
C GLY A 18 -14.56 -3.13 4.98
N LEU A 19 -14.75 -4.39 4.61
CA LEU A 19 -15.64 -5.33 5.28
C LEU A 19 -14.91 -6.41 6.10
N SER A 20 -13.57 -6.38 6.13
CA SER A 20 -12.77 -7.31 6.91
C SER A 20 -12.86 -7.04 8.41
N SER A 21 -12.79 -8.11 9.19
CA SER A 21 -12.86 -8.03 10.66
C SER A 21 -11.74 -7.18 11.23
N HIS A 22 -12.02 -6.55 12.37
CA HIS A 22 -11.01 -5.85 13.15
C HIS A 22 -10.13 -6.89 13.87
N TYR A 23 -8.88 -6.56 14.12
CA TYR A 23 -8.02 -7.42 14.94
C TYR A 23 -8.54 -7.46 16.37
N TYR A 24 -8.21 -8.52 17.12
CA TYR A 24 -8.51 -8.56 18.54
C TYR A 24 -7.73 -7.47 19.30
N LEU A 25 -8.17 -7.15 20.51
CA LEU A 25 -7.39 -6.28 21.41
C LEU A 25 -6.05 -6.92 21.74
N GLY A 26 -5.01 -6.11 21.86
CA GLY A 26 -3.63 -6.55 22.07
C GLY A 26 -2.88 -6.95 20.80
N VAL A 27 -3.55 -7.00 19.64
CA VAL A 27 -2.91 -7.30 18.35
C VAL A 27 -2.72 -6.01 17.55
N PRO A 28 -1.47 -5.53 17.37
CA PRO A 28 -1.21 -4.32 16.60
C PRO A 28 -1.42 -4.52 15.10
N TYR A 29 -1.79 -3.45 14.42
CA TYR A 29 -1.65 -3.37 12.97
C TYR A 29 -0.19 -3.04 12.65
N CYS A 30 0.52 -4.00 12.05
CA CYS A 30 1.87 -3.82 11.52
C CYS A 30 1.98 -4.43 10.12
N GLN A 31 3.03 -4.08 9.38
CA GLN A 31 3.19 -4.51 8.00
C GLN A 31 3.30 -6.03 7.86
N GLU A 32 3.99 -6.69 8.81
CA GLU A 32 4.15 -8.14 8.84
C GLU A 32 2.81 -8.87 8.96
N ASN A 33 1.86 -8.32 9.72
CA ASN A 33 0.53 -8.92 9.83
C ASN A 33 -0.24 -8.86 8.51
N PHE A 34 -0.08 -7.77 7.74
CA PHE A 34 -0.65 -7.71 6.40
C PHE A 34 0.06 -8.64 5.40
N VAL A 35 1.38 -8.85 5.53
CA VAL A 35 2.10 -9.86 4.73
C VAL A 35 1.52 -11.25 5.00
N ASN A 36 1.23 -11.58 6.26
CA ASN A 36 0.57 -12.83 6.63
C ASN A 36 -0.86 -12.93 6.04
N GLU A 37 -1.61 -11.83 6.03
CA GLU A 37 -2.95 -11.81 5.40
C GLU A 37 -2.87 -12.05 3.89
N ILE A 38 -1.91 -11.44 3.20
CA ILE A 38 -1.63 -11.67 1.78
C ILE A 38 -1.34 -13.14 1.52
N GLY A 39 -0.47 -13.77 2.32
CA GLY A 39 -0.15 -15.19 2.19
C GLY A 39 -1.36 -16.12 2.35
N ARG A 40 -2.46 -15.63 2.94
CA ARG A 40 -3.73 -16.36 3.05
C ARG A 40 -4.68 -16.11 1.88
N VAL A 41 -4.47 -15.05 1.09
CA VAL A 41 -5.36 -14.62 0.01
C VAL A 41 -4.62 -14.61 -1.33
N VAL A 42 -3.77 -13.61 -1.62
CA VAL A 42 -2.79 -13.51 -2.74
C VAL A 42 -2.05 -12.15 -2.72
N ALA A 43 -0.89 -12.03 -3.41
CA ALA A 43 0.12 -10.94 -3.40
C ALA A 43 -0.34 -9.53 -3.90
N GLY A 44 -0.09 -8.44 -3.13
CA GLY A 44 -0.33 -7.05 -3.61
C GLY A 44 0.11 -5.87 -2.70
N GLY A 45 0.59 -4.76 -3.31
CA GLY A 45 0.90 -3.45 -2.67
C GLY A 45 2.32 -3.30 -2.07
N ILE A 46 2.62 -2.26 -1.26
CA ILE A 46 3.90 -2.20 -0.48
C ILE A 46 4.08 -3.50 0.30
N ILE A 47 3.00 -3.98 0.90
CA ILE A 47 2.93 -5.27 1.58
C ILE A 47 3.20 -6.41 0.58
N GLY A 48 2.71 -6.31 -0.65
CA GLY A 48 3.09 -7.17 -1.77
C GLY A 48 4.58 -7.09 -2.14
N GLY A 49 5.22 -5.92 -2.05
CA GLY A 49 6.66 -5.76 -2.23
C GLY A 49 7.45 -6.51 -1.14
N MET A 50 7.05 -6.34 0.12
CA MET A 50 7.60 -7.11 1.24
C MET A 50 7.35 -8.61 1.06
N PHE A 51 6.12 -9.01 0.72
CA PHE A 51 5.74 -10.40 0.48
C PHE A 51 6.57 -11.01 -0.65
N SER A 52 6.77 -10.29 -1.76
CA SER A 52 7.59 -10.75 -2.90
C SER A 52 9.06 -10.93 -2.55
N CYS A 53 9.56 -10.25 -1.50
CA CYS A 53 10.91 -10.48 -1.00
C CYS A 53 11.00 -11.66 -0.03
N ILE A 54 9.91 -11.95 0.70
CA ILE A 54 9.85 -13.03 1.71
C ILE A 54 9.52 -14.38 1.06
N PHE A 55 8.63 -14.38 0.07
CA PHE A 55 8.16 -15.54 -0.70
C PHE A 55 8.36 -15.31 -2.21
N PRO A 56 9.61 -15.13 -2.66
CA PRO A 56 9.89 -14.74 -4.05
C PRO A 56 9.41 -15.74 -5.10
N GLU A 57 9.31 -17.02 -4.73
CA GLU A 57 8.80 -18.10 -5.57
C GLU A 57 7.27 -18.05 -5.77
N MET A 58 6.56 -17.25 -4.98
CA MET A 58 5.10 -17.14 -5.04
C MET A 58 4.60 -15.97 -5.91
N VAL A 59 5.51 -15.19 -6.51
CA VAL A 59 5.17 -13.96 -7.25
C VAL A 59 5.90 -13.91 -8.60
N ASP A 60 5.16 -14.07 -9.68
CA ASP A 60 5.71 -13.95 -11.05
C ASP A 60 5.90 -12.47 -11.45
N LYS A 61 4.94 -11.62 -11.08
CA LYS A 61 4.86 -10.21 -11.46
C LYS A 61 4.39 -9.34 -10.30
N LEU A 62 5.14 -8.29 -9.99
CA LEU A 62 4.84 -7.29 -8.97
C LEU A 62 4.61 -5.93 -9.64
N ILE A 63 3.44 -5.33 -9.37
CA ILE A 63 3.11 -3.99 -9.85
C ILE A 63 2.98 -3.04 -8.66
N LEU A 64 3.79 -1.99 -8.65
CA LEU A 64 3.82 -0.95 -7.63
C LEU A 64 3.25 0.35 -8.20
N LEU A 65 2.11 0.79 -7.68
CA LEU A 65 1.43 2.02 -8.10
C LEU A 65 1.74 3.15 -7.13
N ASP A 66 2.54 4.10 -7.60
CA ASP A 66 3.01 5.30 -6.89
C ASP A 66 3.52 4.99 -5.48
N THR A 67 4.29 3.91 -5.36
CA THR A 67 4.79 3.38 -4.10
C THR A 67 6.09 2.60 -4.26
N LEU A 68 6.79 2.34 -3.15
CA LEU A 68 8.02 1.55 -3.11
C LEU A 68 7.74 0.17 -2.52
N PRO A 69 8.58 -0.86 -2.77
CA PRO A 69 8.39 -2.18 -2.16
C PRO A 69 8.54 -2.17 -0.63
N PHE A 70 9.07 -1.09 -0.05
CA PHE A 70 9.23 -0.89 1.39
C PHE A 70 9.01 0.58 1.73
N THR A 71 8.37 0.85 2.87
CA THR A 71 8.38 2.18 3.48
C THR A 71 9.66 2.37 4.29
N MET A 72 10.31 3.51 4.17
CA MET A 72 11.41 3.89 5.05
C MET A 72 11.19 5.29 5.62
N ASP A 73 11.52 5.43 6.90
CA ASP A 73 11.69 6.70 7.58
C ASP A 73 13.12 6.75 8.17
N PRO A 74 14.06 7.42 7.48
CA PRO A 74 15.44 7.58 7.96
C PRO A 74 15.51 8.26 9.34
N LYS A 75 14.58 9.16 9.66
CA LYS A 75 14.56 9.87 10.95
C LYS A 75 14.12 8.96 12.09
N GLY A 76 13.27 7.98 11.79
CA GLY A 76 12.88 6.92 12.72
C GLY A 76 14.03 5.99 13.10
N MET A 77 15.08 5.86 12.27
CA MET A 77 16.26 5.03 12.60
C MET A 77 17.00 5.53 13.84
N GLU A 78 17.26 6.84 13.90
CA GLU A 78 18.05 7.44 14.98
C GLU A 78 17.29 7.42 16.32
N ASN A 79 15.95 7.45 16.28
CA ASN A 79 15.07 7.49 17.45
C ASN A 79 14.19 6.23 17.59
N MET A 80 14.63 5.09 17.05
CA MET A 80 13.82 3.87 16.93
C MET A 80 13.19 3.43 18.26
N LEU A 81 13.94 3.47 19.37
CA LEU A 81 13.42 3.04 20.67
C LEU A 81 12.32 3.96 21.19
N THR A 82 12.48 5.27 21.01
CA THR A 82 11.46 6.28 21.36
C THR A 82 10.20 6.09 20.53
N TYR A 83 10.38 5.84 19.23
CA TYR A 83 9.27 5.63 18.31
C TYR A 83 8.50 4.36 18.63
N ARG A 84 9.21 3.24 18.88
CA ARG A 84 8.60 1.98 19.30
C ARG A 84 7.88 2.09 20.64
N ARG A 85 8.44 2.81 21.61
CA ARG A 85 7.76 3.08 22.88
C ARG A 85 6.46 3.85 22.63
N GLY A 86 6.51 4.93 21.86
CA GLY A 86 5.34 5.73 21.51
C GLY A 86 4.26 4.91 20.79
N ALA A 87 4.67 4.02 19.87
CA ALA A 87 3.79 3.06 19.20
C ALA A 87 2.97 2.23 20.19
N ILE A 88 3.67 1.62 21.15
CA ILE A 88 3.09 0.74 22.16
C ILE A 88 2.18 1.53 23.10
N GLU A 89 2.66 2.65 23.64
CA GLU A 89 1.89 3.50 24.54
C GLU A 89 0.61 4.03 23.87
N HIS A 90 0.69 4.46 22.61
CA HIS A 90 -0.46 4.96 21.88
C HIS A 90 -1.44 3.85 21.51
N MET A 91 -0.96 2.64 21.20
CA MET A 91 -1.83 1.46 21.03
C MET A 91 -2.58 1.16 22.34
N LEU A 92 -1.87 1.08 23.47
CA LEU A 92 -2.48 0.85 24.79
C LEU A 92 -3.53 1.91 25.13
N GLN A 93 -3.24 3.18 24.85
CA GLN A 93 -4.19 4.27 25.02
C GLN A 93 -5.41 4.13 24.09
N ALA A 94 -5.22 3.80 22.81
CA ALA A 94 -6.32 3.61 21.87
C ALA A 94 -7.25 2.45 22.27
N GLU A 95 -6.70 1.40 22.86
CA GLU A 95 -7.47 0.25 23.37
C GLU A 95 -8.17 0.55 24.68
N ALA A 96 -7.55 1.31 25.58
CA ALA A 96 -8.17 1.76 26.83
C ALA A 96 -9.29 2.78 26.58
N PHE A 97 -9.09 3.68 25.62
CA PHE A 97 -10.04 4.73 25.26
C PHE A 97 -10.75 4.40 23.94
N GLN A 98 -11.58 3.37 23.95
CA GLN A 98 -12.48 3.04 22.83
C GLN A 98 -13.54 4.13 22.66
N LYS A 99 -13.16 5.23 22.00
CA LYS A 99 -14.12 6.27 21.61
C LYS A 99 -15.21 5.62 20.75
N PRO A 100 -16.49 5.83 21.09
CA PRO A 100 -17.59 5.26 20.30
C PRO A 100 -17.45 5.65 18.84
N ARG A 101 -17.81 4.72 17.95
CA ARG A 101 -17.82 4.98 16.51
C ARG A 101 -18.84 6.08 16.24
N GLN A 102 -18.42 7.10 15.50
CA GLN A 102 -19.29 8.20 15.14
C GLN A 102 -20.18 7.77 13.98
N VAL A 103 -21.49 8.01 14.12
CA VAL A 103 -22.46 7.93 13.04
C VAL A 103 -22.70 9.33 12.53
N VAL A 104 -22.52 9.54 11.23
CA VAL A 104 -22.69 10.86 10.58
C VAL A 104 -23.52 10.73 9.31
N LYS A 105 -24.09 11.83 8.81
CA LYS A 105 -24.85 11.80 7.56
C LYS A 105 -23.94 11.47 6.37
N PRO A 106 -24.45 10.84 5.29
CA PRO A 106 -23.63 10.48 4.13
C PRO A 106 -22.80 11.63 3.54
N GLU A 107 -23.40 12.80 3.38
CA GLU A 107 -22.70 13.96 2.82
C GLU A 107 -21.61 14.47 3.77
N GLU A 108 -21.88 14.51 5.07
CA GLU A 108 -20.87 14.86 6.08
C GLU A 108 -19.71 13.85 6.11
N MET A 109 -20.00 12.54 5.96
CA MET A 109 -18.98 11.50 5.84
C MET A 109 -18.07 11.76 4.65
N LEU A 110 -18.65 12.05 3.48
CA LEU A 110 -17.91 12.34 2.26
C LEU A 110 -17.02 13.57 2.42
N GLN A 111 -17.56 14.67 2.95
CA GLN A 111 -16.78 15.89 3.17
C GLN A 111 -15.59 15.65 4.11
N ARG A 112 -15.81 14.92 5.22
CA ARG A 112 -14.72 14.54 6.15
C ARG A 112 -13.70 13.62 5.47
N PHE A 113 -14.15 12.69 4.64
CA PHE A 113 -13.29 11.75 3.93
C PHE A 113 -12.41 12.44 2.90
N LEU A 114 -13.00 13.30 2.05
CA LEU A 114 -12.28 14.07 1.03
C LEU A 114 -11.35 15.11 1.66
N LYS A 115 -11.69 15.70 2.81
CA LYS A 115 -10.79 16.59 3.53
C LYS A 115 -9.46 15.90 3.92
N ASN A 116 -9.55 14.62 4.31
CA ASN A 116 -8.36 13.83 4.67
C ASN A 116 -7.68 13.20 3.44
N ASN A 117 -8.38 13.10 2.31
CA ASN A 117 -7.91 12.52 1.04
C ASN A 117 -8.10 13.53 -0.10
N ASN A 118 -7.56 14.74 0.07
CA ASN A 118 -7.84 15.92 -0.75
C ASN A 118 -7.42 15.82 -2.23
N HIS A 119 -6.67 14.79 -2.60
CA HIS A 119 -6.30 14.51 -3.99
C HIS A 119 -7.23 13.51 -4.68
N LEU A 120 -8.16 12.91 -3.95
CA LEU A 120 -9.18 12.03 -4.50
C LEU A 120 -10.34 12.88 -5.07
N ASN A 121 -10.86 12.52 -6.24
CA ASN A 121 -12.06 13.16 -6.75
C ASN A 121 -13.31 12.69 -5.96
N GLU A 122 -14.40 13.45 -6.06
CA GLU A 122 -15.61 13.17 -5.29
C GLU A 122 -16.22 11.81 -5.61
N GLU A 123 -16.28 11.44 -6.90
CA GLU A 123 -16.83 10.18 -7.39
C GLU A 123 -16.10 8.97 -6.79
N CYS A 124 -14.77 8.97 -6.85
CA CYS A 124 -13.93 7.95 -6.23
C CYS A 124 -14.10 7.94 -4.72
N GLY A 125 -14.25 9.12 -4.08
CA GLY A 125 -14.58 9.22 -2.67
C GLY A 125 -15.88 8.51 -2.31
N ARG A 126 -16.92 8.68 -3.11
CA ARG A 126 -18.20 7.97 -2.94
C ARG A 126 -18.03 6.47 -3.12
N LEU A 127 -17.31 6.00 -4.14
CA LEU A 127 -17.03 4.58 -4.37
C LEU A 127 -16.28 3.92 -3.20
N LEU A 128 -15.23 4.57 -2.68
CA LEU A 128 -14.51 4.05 -1.52
C LEU A 128 -15.41 4.00 -0.27
N LEU A 129 -16.26 5.00 -0.05
CA LEU A 129 -17.18 5.02 1.08
C LEU A 129 -18.29 3.97 0.97
N GLN A 130 -18.72 3.58 -0.23
CA GLN A 130 -19.69 2.48 -0.41
C GLN A 130 -19.21 1.17 0.22
N ARG A 131 -17.90 0.89 0.15
CA ARG A 131 -17.30 -0.31 0.76
C ARG A 131 -16.72 -0.04 2.16
N GLY A 132 -16.25 1.18 2.40
CA GLY A 132 -15.61 1.60 3.66
C GLY A 132 -16.58 1.99 4.78
N THR A 133 -17.89 2.01 4.54
CA THR A 133 -18.90 2.38 5.54
C THR A 133 -20.03 1.36 5.62
N THR A 134 -20.72 1.36 6.75
CA THR A 134 -21.95 0.62 6.98
C THR A 134 -23.09 1.61 7.24
N GLN A 135 -24.20 1.46 6.53
CA GLN A 135 -25.43 2.19 6.80
C GLN A 135 -26.06 1.67 8.09
N VAL A 136 -26.30 2.56 9.04
CA VAL A 136 -27.04 2.30 10.29
C VAL A 136 -28.26 3.22 10.35
N ALA A 137 -29.13 3.02 11.34
CA ALA A 137 -30.43 3.71 11.43
C ALA A 137 -30.35 5.24 11.31
N THR A 138 -29.28 5.86 11.83
CA THR A 138 -29.13 7.33 11.90
C THR A 138 -28.08 7.91 10.95
N GLY A 139 -27.46 7.11 10.08
CA GLY A 139 -26.45 7.58 9.14
C GLY A 139 -25.42 6.50 8.76
N LEU A 140 -24.22 6.94 8.37
CA LEU A 140 -23.09 6.07 8.05
C LEU A 140 -22.13 5.95 9.23
N MET A 141 -21.64 4.73 9.42
CA MET A 141 -20.56 4.40 10.33
C MET A 141 -19.33 3.96 9.53
N MET A 142 -18.16 4.52 9.85
CA MET A 142 -16.90 4.11 9.21
C MET A 142 -16.53 2.68 9.66
N ASN A 143 -16.19 1.81 8.71
CA ASN A 143 -15.77 0.45 8.99
C ASN A 143 -14.31 0.37 9.39
N ARG A 144 -13.49 1.37 9.01
CA ARG A 144 -12.05 1.39 9.32
C ARG A 144 -11.80 1.37 10.84
N ASP A 145 -10.96 0.46 11.31
CA ASP A 145 -10.48 0.45 12.68
C ASP A 145 -9.58 1.68 12.91
N ARG A 146 -9.79 2.40 14.01
CA ARG A 146 -9.01 3.60 14.36
C ARG A 146 -7.54 3.24 14.65
N ARG A 147 -7.27 2.03 15.14
CA ARG A 147 -5.91 1.53 15.42
C ARG A 147 -5.06 1.37 14.17
N VAL A 148 -5.68 1.22 12.99
CA VAL A 148 -4.96 1.19 11.70
C VAL A 148 -4.22 2.51 11.45
N GLY A 149 -4.76 3.64 11.92
CA GLY A 149 -4.07 4.94 11.81
C GLY A 149 -2.73 4.99 12.54
N LEU A 150 -2.41 3.98 13.36
CA LEU A 150 -1.16 3.87 14.12
C LEU A 150 -0.07 3.11 13.37
N LEU A 151 -0.35 2.64 12.15
CA LEU A 151 0.60 1.92 11.30
C LEU A 151 1.90 2.68 11.05
N GLU A 152 1.83 4.01 11.02
CA GLU A 152 3.01 4.88 10.92
C GLU A 152 4.05 4.44 11.96
N TYR A 153 3.63 4.01 13.15
CA TYR A 153 4.50 3.61 14.25
C TYR A 153 5.19 2.24 14.12
N SER A 154 4.92 1.48 13.05
CA SER A 154 5.31 0.08 12.89
C SER A 154 6.31 -0.20 11.74
N ILE A 155 6.80 0.84 11.05
CA ILE A 155 7.65 0.67 9.87
C ILE A 155 9.03 0.07 10.26
N PRO A 156 9.50 -1.00 9.60
CA PRO A 156 10.86 -1.49 9.80
C PRO A 156 11.90 -0.48 9.32
N PHE A 157 12.83 -0.11 10.20
CA PHE A 157 13.70 1.06 10.01
C PHE A 157 15.02 0.82 9.25
N LEU A 158 15.39 -0.40 8.86
CA LEU A 158 16.79 -0.68 8.52
C LEU A 158 17.10 -0.69 7.01
N THR A 159 17.81 0.34 6.53
CA THR A 159 18.29 0.48 5.13
C THR A 159 19.15 -0.68 4.63
N ARG A 160 19.90 -1.36 5.51
CA ARG A 160 20.65 -2.57 5.12
C ARG A 160 19.73 -3.75 4.80
N LEU A 161 18.61 -3.86 5.51
CA LEU A 161 17.61 -4.90 5.23
C LEU A 161 16.94 -4.64 3.88
N LEU A 162 16.70 -3.38 3.50
CA LEU A 162 16.12 -3.01 2.21
C LEU A 162 16.90 -3.61 1.03
N VAL A 163 18.20 -3.33 0.93
CA VAL A 163 19.02 -3.81 -0.20
C VAL A 163 19.08 -5.35 -0.23
N HIS A 164 19.18 -5.98 0.94
CA HIS A 164 19.18 -7.45 1.02
C HIS A 164 17.81 -8.04 0.64
N SER A 165 16.72 -7.36 0.99
CA SER A 165 15.37 -7.80 0.67
C SER A 165 15.07 -7.66 -0.82
N ILE A 166 15.43 -6.51 -1.43
CA ILE A 166 15.28 -6.31 -2.88
C ILE A 166 16.07 -7.38 -3.66
N LYS A 167 17.25 -7.79 -3.19
CA LYS A 167 18.03 -8.88 -3.78
C LYS A 167 17.34 -10.24 -3.78
N GLN A 168 16.30 -10.44 -2.98
CA GLN A 168 15.53 -11.70 -2.99
C GLN A 168 14.44 -11.71 -4.06
N LEU A 169 14.06 -10.55 -4.62
CA LEU A 169 13.00 -10.48 -5.64
C LEU A 169 13.35 -11.33 -6.86
N GLN A 170 12.43 -12.22 -7.23
CA GLN A 170 12.48 -13.02 -8.47
C GLN A 170 11.45 -12.55 -9.50
N ALA A 171 10.39 -11.88 -9.04
CA ALA A 171 9.32 -11.34 -9.87
C ALA A 171 9.84 -10.35 -10.91
N GLN A 172 9.15 -10.27 -12.06
CA GLN A 172 9.23 -9.06 -12.88
C GLN A 172 8.55 -7.92 -12.11
N VAL A 173 9.16 -6.75 -12.07
CA VAL A 173 8.67 -5.61 -11.31
C VAL A 173 8.37 -4.44 -12.23
N LEU A 174 7.13 -3.96 -12.18
CA LEU A 174 6.71 -2.70 -12.78
C LEU A 174 6.45 -1.68 -11.67
N LEU A 175 7.17 -0.56 -11.70
CA LEU A 175 6.89 0.60 -10.85
C LEU A 175 6.32 1.73 -11.71
N ILE A 176 5.11 2.15 -11.41
CA ILE A 176 4.47 3.31 -12.03
C ILE A 176 4.47 4.47 -11.03
N LYS A 177 5.20 5.54 -11.31
CA LYS A 177 5.23 6.76 -10.51
C LYS A 177 4.23 7.79 -11.06
N ALA A 178 3.42 8.40 -10.19
CA ALA A 178 2.61 9.55 -10.57
C ALA A 178 3.44 10.85 -10.52
N SER A 179 3.25 11.73 -11.51
CA SER A 179 4.01 12.99 -11.62
C SER A 179 3.73 13.99 -10.50
N GLN A 180 2.59 13.87 -9.82
CA GLN A 180 2.19 14.66 -8.65
C GLN A 180 1.85 13.72 -7.48
N GLY A 181 2.52 12.57 -7.44
CA GLY A 181 2.27 11.49 -6.48
C GLY A 181 2.95 11.65 -5.12
N TYR A 182 2.91 10.57 -4.34
CA TYR A 182 3.44 10.42 -2.99
C TYR A 182 4.88 10.95 -2.85
N PHE A 183 5.73 10.70 -3.84
CA PHE A 183 7.14 11.11 -3.83
C PHE A 183 7.38 12.60 -4.07
N ASN A 184 6.36 13.32 -4.52
CA ASN A 184 6.44 14.75 -4.84
C ASN A 184 5.71 15.63 -3.81
N MET A 185 5.06 15.02 -2.81
CA MET A 185 4.36 15.71 -1.74
C MET A 185 5.31 16.07 -0.58
N GLU A 186 5.10 17.22 0.06
CA GLU A 186 5.82 17.61 1.29
C GLU A 186 5.60 16.62 2.45
N ARG A 187 4.54 15.81 2.40
CA ARG A 187 4.23 14.74 3.36
C ARG A 187 4.86 13.39 3.01
N GLY A 188 5.58 13.27 1.89
CA GLY A 188 6.30 12.04 1.55
C GLY A 188 7.35 11.76 2.63
N ILE A 189 7.06 10.81 3.51
CA ILE A 189 7.94 10.40 4.63
C ILE A 189 9.31 9.95 4.10
N THR A 190 9.35 9.52 2.84
CA THR A 190 10.53 9.04 2.16
C THR A 190 11.31 10.18 1.53
N ASP A 191 12.49 10.46 2.08
CA ASP A 191 13.48 11.36 1.48
C ASP A 191 13.70 11.00 -0.01
N LYS A 192 13.78 12.01 -0.89
CA LYS A 192 14.11 11.80 -2.32
C LYS A 192 15.38 10.96 -2.49
N SER A 193 16.35 11.11 -1.59
CA SER A 193 17.57 10.31 -1.57
C SER A 193 17.28 8.80 -1.42
N VAL A 194 16.30 8.44 -0.60
CA VAL A 194 15.86 7.07 -0.39
C VAL A 194 15.16 6.51 -1.62
N MET A 195 14.28 7.29 -2.23
CA MET A 195 13.57 6.85 -3.44
C MET A 195 14.56 6.56 -4.56
N LEU A 196 15.55 7.44 -4.77
CA LEU A 196 16.63 7.22 -5.73
C LEU A 196 17.43 5.96 -5.40
N LEU A 197 17.83 5.77 -4.14
CA LEU A 197 18.53 4.55 -3.69
C LEU A 197 17.72 3.28 -4.01
N VAL A 198 16.41 3.28 -3.74
CA VAL A 198 15.54 2.12 -4.02
C VAL A 198 15.43 1.87 -5.52
N LEU A 199 15.22 2.91 -6.33
CA LEU A 199 15.16 2.79 -7.78
C LEU A 199 16.47 2.26 -8.38
N ASP A 200 17.60 2.78 -7.93
CA ASP A 200 18.92 2.34 -8.41
C ASP A 200 19.22 0.90 -7.97
N THR A 201 18.80 0.53 -6.76
CA THR A 201 18.91 -0.86 -6.28
C THR A 201 18.04 -1.80 -7.10
N LEU A 202 16.78 -1.45 -7.36
CA LEU A 202 15.87 -2.23 -8.21
C LEU A 202 16.44 -2.41 -9.62
N ARG A 203 16.88 -1.33 -10.26
CA ARG A 203 17.54 -1.37 -11.59
C ARG A 203 18.75 -2.29 -11.59
N SER A 204 19.62 -2.16 -10.59
CA SER A 204 20.86 -2.93 -10.51
C SER A 204 20.62 -4.43 -10.29
N VAL A 205 19.67 -4.77 -9.41
CA VAL A 205 19.36 -6.16 -9.04
C VAL A 205 18.56 -6.87 -10.13
N LEU A 206 17.48 -6.25 -10.60
CA LEU A 206 16.50 -6.90 -11.48
C LEU A 206 16.81 -6.71 -12.98
N LYS A 207 17.59 -5.69 -13.34
CA LYS A 207 17.99 -5.41 -14.72
C LYS A 207 16.77 -5.38 -15.66
N GLU A 208 16.71 -6.26 -16.65
CA GLU A 208 15.62 -6.41 -17.62
C GLU A 208 14.28 -6.81 -17.01
N GLN A 209 14.27 -7.35 -15.78
CA GLN A 209 13.04 -7.68 -15.05
C GLN A 209 12.40 -6.46 -14.38
N PHE A 210 13.05 -5.29 -14.38
CA PHE A 210 12.50 -4.06 -13.80
C PHE A 210 12.10 -3.05 -14.86
N GLN A 211 10.86 -2.56 -14.78
CA GLN A 211 10.32 -1.49 -15.59
C GLN A 211 9.89 -0.32 -14.70
N TYR A 212 10.23 0.88 -15.14
CA TYR A 212 9.85 2.13 -14.47
C TYR A 212 9.11 3.02 -15.46
N MET A 213 7.92 3.46 -15.08
CA MET A 213 7.08 4.35 -15.88
C MET A 213 6.66 5.55 -15.03
N GLU A 214 6.70 6.75 -15.60
CA GLU A 214 6.12 7.94 -14.99
C GLU A 214 4.87 8.36 -15.76
N VAL A 215 3.77 8.62 -15.06
CA VAL A 215 2.47 8.96 -15.66
C VAL A 215 1.91 10.27 -15.09
N PRO A 216 1.13 11.03 -15.87
CA PRO A 216 0.46 12.22 -15.37
C PRO A 216 -0.63 11.85 -14.35
N GLY A 217 -0.64 12.54 -13.22
CA GLY A 217 -1.66 12.36 -12.18
C GLY A 217 -1.10 12.53 -10.78
N ASN A 218 -1.98 12.40 -9.78
CA ASN A 218 -1.61 12.40 -8.36
C ASN A 218 -1.51 10.96 -7.82
N HIS A 219 -1.31 10.80 -6.51
CA HIS A 219 -1.17 9.48 -5.86
C HIS A 219 -2.34 8.52 -6.16
N TYR A 220 -3.55 9.07 -6.32
CA TYR A 220 -4.76 8.33 -6.66
C TYR A 220 -4.97 8.17 -8.17
N VAL A 221 -3.94 8.28 -9.01
CA VAL A 221 -4.06 8.16 -10.48
C VAL A 221 -4.80 6.89 -10.90
N HIS A 222 -4.59 5.79 -10.19
CA HIS A 222 -5.24 4.50 -10.43
C HIS A 222 -6.75 4.50 -10.14
N LEU A 223 -7.27 5.47 -9.37
CA LEU A 223 -8.70 5.67 -9.14
C LEU A 223 -9.24 6.82 -9.99
N ASN A 224 -8.57 7.97 -9.95
CA ASN A 224 -9.04 9.20 -10.59
C ASN A 224 -8.88 9.19 -12.12
N GLN A 225 -7.83 8.54 -12.65
CA GLN A 225 -7.50 8.47 -14.07
C GLN A 225 -6.95 7.07 -14.43
N PRO A 226 -7.72 5.98 -14.21
CA PRO A 226 -7.25 4.60 -14.39
C PRO A 226 -6.72 4.33 -15.81
N GLN A 227 -7.23 5.02 -16.82
CA GLN A 227 -6.75 4.94 -18.21
C GLN A 227 -5.26 5.28 -18.36
N ASN A 228 -4.69 6.10 -17.46
CA ASN A 228 -3.27 6.45 -17.51
C ASN A 228 -2.36 5.28 -17.10
N VAL A 229 -2.90 4.25 -16.45
CA VAL A 229 -2.13 3.10 -15.95
C VAL A 229 -2.62 1.76 -16.50
N ALA A 230 -3.89 1.65 -16.92
CA ALA A 230 -4.52 0.41 -17.33
C ALA A 230 -3.81 -0.28 -18.50
N ASP A 231 -3.45 0.48 -19.56
CA ASP A 231 -2.78 -0.08 -20.73
C ASP A 231 -1.35 -0.56 -20.40
N ILE A 232 -0.64 0.20 -19.55
CA ILE A 232 0.70 -0.14 -19.08
C ILE A 232 0.65 -1.45 -18.27
N ILE A 233 -0.31 -1.54 -17.34
CA ILE A 233 -0.52 -2.73 -16.51
C ILE A 233 -0.89 -3.93 -17.39
N SER A 234 -1.81 -3.75 -18.34
CA SER A 234 -2.27 -4.84 -19.22
C SER A 234 -1.14 -5.37 -20.10
N ALA A 235 -0.36 -4.47 -20.70
CA ALA A 235 0.81 -4.84 -21.49
C ALA A 235 1.88 -5.56 -20.64
N PHE A 236 2.10 -5.09 -19.41
CA PHE A 236 3.03 -5.73 -18.49
C PHE A 236 2.56 -7.11 -18.03
N LEU A 237 1.26 -7.28 -17.75
CA LEU A 237 0.69 -8.57 -17.36
C LEU A 237 0.75 -9.58 -18.52
N GLN A 238 0.50 -9.14 -19.76
CA GLN A 238 0.55 -9.98 -20.97
C GLN A 238 1.96 -10.25 -21.50
N SER A 239 3.00 -9.55 -21.01
CA SER A 239 4.37 -9.79 -21.43
C SER A 239 4.79 -11.24 -21.13
N LYS A 240 5.46 -11.92 -22.06
CA LYS A 240 5.99 -13.26 -21.79
C LYS A 240 7.15 -13.16 -20.80
N GLU A 241 7.27 -14.17 -19.94
CA GLU A 241 8.48 -14.34 -19.13
C GLU A 241 9.70 -14.46 -20.03
N ARG A 242 10.67 -13.56 -19.83
CA ARG A 242 12.02 -13.80 -20.33
C ARG A 242 12.65 -14.78 -19.37
N LEU A 243 12.71 -16.06 -19.74
CA LEU A 243 13.46 -17.07 -19.01
C LEU A 243 14.86 -16.51 -18.73
N PRO A 244 15.33 -16.50 -17.46
CA PRO A 244 16.71 -16.13 -17.20
C PRO A 244 17.61 -17.09 -18.00
N HIS A 245 18.52 -16.52 -18.78
CA HIS A 245 19.52 -17.29 -19.50
C HIS A 245 20.25 -18.19 -18.49
N LEU A 246 20.14 -19.51 -18.68
CA LEU A 246 20.98 -20.53 -18.05
C LEU A 246 22.46 -20.27 -18.33
#